data_AF-K1RQH1-F1
#
_entry.id   AF-K1RQH1-F1
#
_cell.length_a   1.000
_cell.length_b   1.000
_cell.length_c   1.000
_cell.angle_alpha   90.00
_cell.angle_beta   90.00
_cell.angle_gamma   90.00
#
_symmetry.space_group_name_H-M   'P 1'
#
loop_
_entity.id
_entity.type
_entity.pdbx_description
1 polymer ?
#
loop_
_entity_poly.entity_id
_entity_poly.type
_entity_poly.pdbx_seq_one_letter_code
_entity_poly.pdbx_strand_id
1 'polypeptide(L)'
;AKADNEVYVWETRGPDEGQEYNANYFKKISTVTPENGKYSVTIKPYSMITVSTLNISEPEFDVPQESDNKLLSLPYTDDFGYSDEFLSSRGNAPLYTTDEGGAFEVAEKNGEKVLVQKITKDIKANEWGGTPDPTTNFGDDRWYNYSVSADILTDGKDSYAGVGLRYILADSGRSGYSVTLYENGNWNFFGGKKKVLDGNIAHFDSSKWHNVKISALNNDITVSV
;
A
#
# COMPACT_ATOMS: atom_id res chain seq x y z
N ALA A 1 -24.70 34.98 13.17
CA ALA A 1 -23.75 35.48 14.19
C ALA A 1 -24.29 36.80 14.75
N LYS A 2 -24.26 37.01 16.08
CA LYS A 2 -24.57 38.33 16.64
C LYS A 2 -23.37 39.23 16.34
N ALA A 3 -23.61 40.41 15.77
CA ALA A 3 -22.55 41.32 15.32
C ALA A 3 -21.59 41.75 16.46
N ASP A 4 -22.03 41.59 17.72
CA ASP A 4 -21.34 42.07 18.93
C ASP A 4 -20.58 40.97 19.69
N ASN A 5 -20.59 39.72 19.21
CA ASN A 5 -19.88 38.64 19.90
C ASN A 5 -18.37 38.71 19.66
N GLU A 6 -17.56 38.34 20.64
CA GLU A 6 -16.14 38.09 20.37
C GLU A 6 -15.97 36.93 19.36
N VAL A 7 -14.91 37.02 18.56
CA VAL A 7 -14.48 35.96 17.66
C VAL A 7 -13.11 35.46 18.05
N TYR A 8 -12.88 34.17 17.87
CA TYR A 8 -11.62 33.51 18.11
C TYR A 8 -10.94 33.27 16.76
N VAL A 9 -9.69 33.72 16.69
CA VAL A 9 -8.86 33.65 15.48
C VAL A 9 -7.88 32.50 15.67
N TRP A 10 -7.97 31.53 14.78
CA TRP A 10 -7.13 30.35 14.74
C TRP A 10 -6.24 30.41 13.52
N GLU A 11 -4.95 30.13 13.70
CA GLU A 11 -3.95 30.11 12.63
C GLU A 11 -3.47 28.68 12.39
N THR A 12 -3.28 28.36 11.12
CA THR A 12 -2.39 27.27 10.70
C THR A 12 -1.34 27.86 9.78
N ARG A 13 -0.07 27.70 10.15
CA ARG A 13 1.09 28.18 9.39
C ARG A 13 2.23 27.19 9.54
N GLY A 14 3.16 27.21 8.60
CA GLY A 14 4.44 26.48 8.75
C GLY A 14 5.27 26.97 9.95
N PRO A 15 6.31 26.22 10.31
CA PRO A 15 7.21 26.60 11.40
C PRO A 15 8.05 27.83 11.05
N ASP A 16 8.41 28.62 12.06
CA ASP A 16 9.52 29.56 11.96
C ASP A 16 10.86 28.83 12.07
N GLU A 17 11.97 29.50 11.75
CA GLU A 17 13.31 28.90 11.85
C GLU A 17 13.59 28.38 13.27
N GLY A 18 13.99 27.11 13.37
CA GLY A 18 14.29 26.44 14.63
C GLY A 18 13.07 25.90 15.40
N GLN A 19 11.84 26.04 14.87
CA GLN A 19 10.66 25.40 15.44
C GLN A 19 10.45 23.98 14.90
N GLU A 20 9.78 23.15 15.69
CA GLU A 20 9.23 21.86 15.25
C GLU A 20 8.25 22.06 14.08
N TYR A 21 8.17 21.08 13.17
CA TYR A 21 7.44 21.22 11.91
C TYR A 21 5.94 21.60 12.07
N ASN A 22 5.34 21.25 13.21
CA ASN A 22 3.93 21.49 13.53
C ASN A 22 3.69 22.60 14.57
N ALA A 23 4.72 23.37 14.94
CA ALA A 23 4.64 24.34 16.05
C ALA A 23 3.48 25.36 15.93
N ASN A 24 3.11 25.74 14.70
CA ASN A 24 2.04 26.68 14.41
C ASN A 24 0.79 26.02 13.79
N TYR A 25 0.64 24.69 13.94
CA TYR A 25 -0.53 23.96 13.44
C TYR A 25 -1.74 24.19 14.35
N PHE A 26 -2.82 24.74 13.77
CA PHE A 26 -4.12 24.94 14.41
C PHE A 26 -4.07 25.62 15.80
N LYS A 27 -3.35 26.75 15.89
CA LYS A 27 -3.17 27.51 17.14
C LYS A 27 -4.17 28.65 17.26
N LYS A 28 -4.74 28.86 18.45
CA LYS A 28 -5.50 30.08 18.75
C LYS A 28 -4.54 31.24 18.94
N ILE A 29 -4.54 32.21 18.02
CA ILE A 29 -3.59 33.33 18.04
C ILE A 29 -4.16 34.60 18.66
N SER A 30 -5.48 34.77 18.65
CA SER A 30 -6.13 35.93 19.28
C SER A 30 -7.61 35.71 19.52
N THR A 31 -8.16 36.51 20.44
CA THR A 31 -9.60 36.77 20.55
C THR A 31 -9.83 38.24 20.15
N VAL A 32 -10.81 38.50 19.29
CA VAL A 32 -11.12 39.85 18.79
C VAL A 32 -12.55 40.22 19.17
N THR A 33 -12.68 41.32 19.92
CA THR A 33 -13.97 41.95 20.21
C THR A 33 -14.29 42.95 19.10
N PRO A 34 -15.53 42.98 18.57
CA PRO A 34 -15.88 43.90 17.50
C PRO A 34 -15.93 45.35 17.99
N GLU A 35 -15.39 46.28 17.19
CA GLU A 35 -15.53 47.72 17.40
C GLU A 35 -16.50 48.29 16.36
N ASN A 36 -17.58 48.92 16.80
CA ASN A 36 -18.66 49.43 15.92
C ASN A 36 -19.18 48.34 14.95
N GLY A 37 -19.32 47.10 15.43
CA GLY A 37 -19.77 45.96 14.64
C GLY A 37 -18.76 45.44 13.60
N LYS A 38 -17.49 45.84 13.67
CA LYS A 38 -16.43 45.43 12.76
C LYS A 38 -15.30 44.71 13.49
N TYR A 39 -14.72 43.71 12.81
CA TYR A 39 -13.53 42.99 13.27
C TYR A 39 -12.34 43.39 12.40
N SER A 40 -11.15 43.44 12.99
CA SER A 40 -9.89 43.61 12.28
C SER A 40 -8.96 42.48 12.66
N VAL A 41 -8.43 41.77 11.67
CA VAL A 41 -7.49 40.65 11.85
C VAL A 41 -6.33 40.86 10.90
N THR A 42 -5.10 40.80 11.42
CA THR A 42 -3.88 40.84 10.61
C THR A 42 -3.45 39.42 10.27
N ILE A 43 -3.32 39.12 8.99
CA ILE A 43 -2.95 37.80 8.49
C ILE A 43 -1.47 37.83 8.11
N LYS A 44 -0.66 36.97 8.74
CA LYS A 44 0.74 36.81 8.34
C LYS A 44 0.82 36.13 6.97
N PRO A 45 1.90 36.35 6.19
CA PRO A 45 2.14 35.59 4.96
C PRO A 45 2.15 34.08 5.23
N TYR A 46 1.67 33.29 4.27
CA TYR A 46 1.61 31.82 4.34
C TYR A 46 0.77 31.26 5.50
N SER A 47 -0.16 32.04 6.04
CA SER A 47 -1.13 31.59 7.05
C SER A 47 -2.49 31.23 6.43
N MET A 48 -3.11 30.20 6.99
CA MET A 48 -4.56 29.98 6.90
C MET A 48 -5.19 30.42 8.23
N ILE A 49 -6.25 31.24 8.15
CA ILE A 49 -6.94 31.79 9.32
C ILE A 49 -8.41 31.34 9.35
N THR A 50 -8.85 30.86 10.51
CA THR A 50 -10.26 30.62 10.82
C THR A 50 -10.72 31.62 11.87
N VAL A 51 -11.74 32.41 11.54
CA VAL A 51 -12.40 33.34 12.48
C VAL A 51 -13.76 32.76 12.83
N SER A 52 -13.99 32.46 14.11
CA SER A 52 -15.23 31.79 14.55
C SER A 52 -15.71 32.32 15.89
N THR A 53 -17.03 32.36 16.09
CA THR A 53 -17.62 32.64 17.40
C THR A 53 -17.64 31.40 18.31
N LEU A 54 -17.20 30.23 17.82
CA LEU A 54 -17.13 29.01 18.62
C LEU A 54 -15.93 29.10 19.56
N ASN A 55 -16.23 29.15 20.87
CA ASN A 55 -15.22 29.11 21.91
C ASN A 55 -14.86 27.67 22.23
N ILE A 56 -13.80 27.17 21.59
CA ILE A 56 -13.24 25.86 21.89
C ILE A 56 -11.87 26.02 22.54
N SER A 57 -11.48 25.06 23.36
CA SER A 57 -10.08 24.89 23.76
C SER A 57 -9.25 24.46 22.57
N GLU A 58 -7.95 24.69 22.63
CA GLU A 58 -7.03 24.12 21.65
C GLU A 58 -7.13 22.59 21.71
N PRO A 59 -7.39 21.91 20.58
CA PRO A 59 -7.47 20.46 20.57
C PRO A 59 -6.07 19.87 20.81
N GLU A 60 -6.00 18.86 21.65
CA GLU A 60 -4.84 17.97 21.67
C GLU A 60 -4.93 17.04 20.47
N PHE A 61 -3.89 17.08 19.65
CA PHE A 61 -3.72 16.12 18.58
C PHE A 61 -2.80 15.02 19.09
N ASP A 62 -3.30 13.79 19.15
CA ASP A 62 -2.47 12.60 19.30
C ASP A 62 -1.78 12.34 17.97
N VAL A 63 -0.82 13.21 17.63
CA VAL A 63 0.00 13.04 16.44
C VAL A 63 1.03 12.00 16.80
N PRO A 64 1.07 10.85 16.10
CA PRO A 64 2.15 9.90 16.29
C PRO A 64 3.46 10.65 16.14
N GLN A 65 4.37 10.47 17.10
CA GLN A 65 5.71 11.01 16.98
C GLN A 65 6.27 10.58 15.62
N GLU A 66 7.00 11.48 14.93
CA GLU A 66 7.72 11.10 13.72
C GLU A 66 8.45 9.78 14.00
N SER A 67 8.07 8.75 13.26
CA SER A 67 8.72 7.45 13.37
C SER A 67 9.91 7.45 12.44
N ASP A 68 11.00 6.80 12.87
CA ASP A 68 12.13 6.58 11.99
C ASP A 68 11.64 5.89 10.70
N ASN A 69 11.94 6.47 9.54
CA ASN A 69 11.63 5.88 8.24
C ASN A 69 12.57 4.70 7.93
N LYS A 70 12.40 3.60 8.68
CA LYS A 70 13.22 2.39 8.60
C LYS A 70 12.85 1.56 7.37
N LEU A 71 13.87 0.93 6.79
CA LEU A 71 13.70 -0.07 5.76
C LEU A 71 13.00 -1.30 6.33
N LEU A 72 12.05 -1.87 5.58
CA LEU A 72 11.57 -3.21 5.89
C LEU A 72 12.74 -4.19 5.77
N SER A 73 13.03 -4.89 6.86
CA SER A 73 14.21 -5.76 6.95
C SER A 73 13.98 -7.06 6.20
N LEU A 74 15.03 -7.55 5.54
CA LEU A 74 15.08 -8.88 4.94
C LEU A 74 15.95 -9.81 5.81
N PRO A 75 15.60 -11.10 5.92
CA PRO A 75 14.47 -11.75 5.27
C PRO A 75 13.12 -11.40 5.93
N TYR A 76 12.08 -11.29 5.11
CA TYR A 76 10.69 -11.33 5.55
C TYR A 76 10.06 -12.63 5.07
N THR A 77 9.21 -13.23 5.88
CA THR A 77 8.47 -14.46 5.55
C THR A 77 7.08 -14.36 6.17
N ASP A 78 6.09 -14.81 5.43
CA ASP A 78 4.70 -14.90 5.87
C ASP A 78 4.15 -16.25 5.42
N ASP A 79 3.69 -17.06 6.37
CA ASP A 79 3.03 -18.34 6.13
C ASP A 79 1.50 -18.19 6.11
N PHE A 80 0.99 -16.97 6.27
CA PHE A 80 -0.42 -16.61 6.37
C PHE A 80 -1.17 -17.28 7.55
N GLY A 81 -0.45 -17.83 8.53
CA GLY A 81 -0.97 -18.52 9.72
C GLY A 81 -1.62 -17.60 10.77
N TYR A 82 -2.27 -16.52 10.33
CA TYR A 82 -2.90 -15.52 11.19
C TYR A 82 -4.07 -16.08 12.00
N SER A 83 -4.35 -15.51 13.18
CA SER A 83 -5.55 -15.84 13.95
C SER A 83 -6.84 -15.35 13.27
N ASP A 84 -7.98 -15.96 13.60
CA ASP A 84 -9.28 -15.52 13.03
C ASP A 84 -9.67 -14.12 13.50
N GLU A 85 -9.28 -13.75 14.72
CA GLU A 85 -9.45 -12.38 15.23
C GLU A 85 -8.64 -11.38 14.40
N PHE A 86 -7.39 -11.72 14.08
CA PHE A 86 -6.54 -10.88 13.25
C PHE A 86 -7.16 -10.68 11.86
N LEU A 87 -7.58 -11.77 11.20
CA LEU A 87 -8.15 -11.73 9.86
C LEU A 87 -9.51 -11.01 9.82
N SER A 88 -10.39 -11.28 10.79
CA SER A 88 -11.72 -10.65 10.84
C SER A 88 -11.64 -9.13 11.03
N SER A 89 -10.66 -8.64 11.79
CA SER A 89 -10.39 -7.20 11.95
C SER A 89 -9.87 -6.51 10.68
N ARG A 90 -9.43 -7.29 9.68
CA ARG A 90 -8.73 -6.82 8.48
C ARG A 90 -9.39 -7.24 7.16
N GLY A 91 -10.58 -7.84 7.20
CA GLY A 91 -11.21 -8.36 6.00
C GLY A 91 -10.38 -9.42 5.29
N ASN A 92 -9.67 -10.26 6.06
CA ASN A 92 -8.78 -11.32 5.58
C ASN A 92 -7.52 -10.87 4.83
N ALA A 93 -7.17 -9.57 4.82
CA ALA A 93 -5.92 -9.11 4.23
C ALA A 93 -4.70 -9.51 5.10
N PRO A 94 -3.58 -9.97 4.51
CA PRO A 94 -2.33 -10.19 5.23
C PRO A 94 -1.62 -8.87 5.56
N LEU A 95 -0.50 -8.94 6.28
CA LEU A 95 0.30 -7.74 6.57
C LEU A 95 1.05 -7.24 5.33
N TYR A 96 1.19 -5.92 5.24
CA TYR A 96 2.09 -5.23 4.32
C TYR A 96 1.82 -5.43 2.82
N THR A 97 0.66 -5.97 2.45
CA THR A 97 0.27 -6.11 1.04
C THR A 97 -0.63 -4.97 0.57
N THR A 98 -0.65 -4.74 -0.74
CA THR A 98 -1.56 -3.81 -1.40
C THR A 98 -1.96 -4.35 -2.75
N ASP A 99 -3.26 -4.55 -2.93
CA ASP A 99 -3.84 -5.10 -4.14
C ASP A 99 -4.06 -3.99 -5.18
N GLU A 100 -3.45 -4.11 -6.35
CA GLU A 100 -3.64 -3.16 -7.47
C GLU A 100 -4.64 -3.70 -8.50
N GLY A 101 -4.73 -5.03 -8.61
CA GLY A 101 -5.68 -5.72 -9.46
C GLY A 101 -6.14 -7.01 -8.78
N GLY A 102 -7.42 -7.34 -8.91
CA GLY A 102 -8.00 -8.47 -8.19
C GLY A 102 -8.26 -8.15 -6.71
N ALA A 103 -8.34 -9.20 -5.89
CA ALA A 103 -8.45 -9.11 -4.44
C ALA A 103 -7.78 -10.36 -3.84
N PHE A 104 -6.87 -10.18 -2.90
CA PHE A 104 -6.08 -11.25 -2.31
C PHE A 104 -6.43 -11.36 -0.82
N GLU A 105 -7.04 -12.49 -0.46
CA GLU A 105 -7.50 -12.76 0.90
C GLU A 105 -6.85 -14.03 1.42
N VAL A 106 -6.46 -14.01 2.69
CA VAL A 106 -6.09 -15.24 3.40
C VAL A 106 -7.34 -16.08 3.59
N ALA A 107 -7.31 -17.31 3.07
CA ALA A 107 -8.41 -18.26 3.16
C ALA A 107 -7.90 -19.66 3.50
N GLU A 108 -8.78 -20.48 4.07
CA GLU A 108 -8.46 -21.88 4.38
C GLU A 108 -8.51 -22.74 3.11
N LYS A 109 -7.45 -23.51 2.87
CA LYS A 109 -7.35 -24.52 1.81
C LYS A 109 -6.68 -25.76 2.39
N ASN A 110 -7.39 -26.88 2.41
CA ASN A 110 -6.90 -28.17 2.92
C ASN A 110 -6.35 -28.13 4.37
N GLY A 111 -6.94 -27.29 5.24
CA GLY A 111 -6.53 -27.14 6.63
C GLY A 111 -5.36 -26.18 6.87
N GLU A 112 -4.88 -25.51 5.83
CA GLU A 112 -3.86 -24.47 5.91
C GLU A 112 -4.44 -23.12 5.47
N LYS A 113 -3.96 -22.03 6.06
CA LYS A 113 -4.30 -20.67 5.61
C LYS A 113 -3.33 -20.27 4.51
N VAL A 114 -3.87 -19.81 3.39
CA VAL A 114 -3.09 -19.42 2.22
C VAL A 114 -3.64 -18.14 1.62
N LEU A 115 -2.80 -17.39 0.92
CA LEU A 115 -3.24 -16.21 0.19
C LEU A 115 -3.91 -16.62 -1.12
N VAL A 116 -5.17 -16.21 -1.32
CA VAL A 116 -5.98 -16.59 -2.48
C VAL A 116 -6.43 -15.35 -3.24
N GLN A 117 -6.18 -15.33 -4.55
CA GLN A 117 -6.76 -14.35 -5.45
C GLN A 117 -8.24 -14.70 -5.69
N LYS A 118 -9.16 -13.86 -5.20
CA LYS A 118 -10.61 -14.12 -5.12
C LYS A 118 -11.38 -13.80 -6.40
N ILE A 119 -10.92 -12.81 -7.15
CA ILE A 119 -11.58 -12.28 -8.35
C ILE A 119 -11.35 -13.20 -9.54
N THR A 120 -12.38 -13.94 -9.91
CA THR A 120 -12.41 -14.75 -11.13
C THR A 120 -12.89 -13.94 -12.33
N LYS A 121 -12.78 -14.51 -13.53
CA LYS A 121 -13.33 -13.91 -14.76
C LYS A 121 -14.83 -13.63 -14.65
N ASP A 122 -15.57 -14.48 -13.93
CA ASP A 122 -17.03 -14.41 -13.83
C ASP A 122 -17.51 -13.36 -12.82
N ILE A 123 -16.69 -13.01 -11.84
CA ILE A 123 -17.03 -12.01 -10.81
C ILE A 123 -16.23 -10.72 -10.94
N LYS A 124 -15.47 -10.56 -12.02
CA LYS A 124 -14.74 -9.33 -12.32
C LYS A 124 -15.75 -8.18 -12.50
N ALA A 125 -15.60 -7.14 -11.70
CA ALA A 125 -16.47 -5.96 -11.75
C ALA A 125 -16.17 -5.09 -12.98
N ASN A 126 -17.09 -4.16 -13.28
CA ASN A 126 -16.83 -3.10 -14.25
C ASN A 126 -15.74 -2.16 -13.72
N GLU A 127 -14.77 -1.84 -14.57
CA GLU A 127 -13.64 -0.99 -14.20
C GLU A 127 -14.02 0.50 -14.26
N TRP A 128 -13.50 1.30 -13.31
CA TRP A 128 -13.64 2.77 -13.35
C TRP A 128 -12.63 3.40 -14.33
N GLY A 129 -11.45 2.78 -14.46
CA GLY A 129 -10.39 3.14 -15.39
C GLY A 129 -9.84 1.89 -16.09
N GLY A 130 -8.57 1.58 -15.87
CA GLY A 130 -7.97 0.30 -16.24
C GLY A 130 -7.43 -0.42 -15.00
N THR A 131 -7.80 -1.69 -14.83
CA THR A 131 -7.27 -2.54 -13.76
C THR A 131 -6.24 -3.52 -14.36
N PRO A 132 -5.04 -3.65 -13.79
CA PRO A 132 -4.07 -4.64 -14.25
C PRO A 132 -4.59 -6.07 -14.04
N ASP A 133 -3.90 -7.04 -14.64
CA ASP A 133 -4.07 -8.44 -14.24
C ASP A 133 -3.85 -8.58 -12.72
N PRO A 134 -4.47 -9.58 -12.06
CA PRO A 134 -4.44 -9.68 -10.61
C PRO A 134 -3.02 -9.66 -10.05
N THR A 135 -2.76 -8.71 -9.16
CA THR A 135 -1.47 -8.51 -8.51
C THR A 135 -1.64 -7.88 -7.15
N THR A 136 -0.86 -8.37 -6.19
CA THR A 136 -0.69 -7.78 -4.88
C THR A 136 0.79 -7.50 -4.66
N ASN A 137 1.11 -6.33 -4.11
CA ASN A 137 2.48 -5.87 -3.94
C ASN A 137 2.85 -5.86 -2.46
N PHE A 138 4.12 -6.10 -2.21
CA PHE A 138 4.73 -6.12 -0.88
C PHE A 138 6.17 -5.62 -0.99
N GLY A 139 6.61 -4.84 0.00
CA GLY A 139 8.03 -4.56 0.20
C GLY A 139 8.37 -3.09 0.39
N ASP A 140 9.59 -2.73 -0.04
CA ASP A 140 10.18 -1.40 0.07
C ASP A 140 10.88 -1.03 -1.24
N ASP A 141 10.52 0.12 -1.82
CA ASP A 141 11.06 0.56 -3.12
C ASP A 141 12.58 0.79 -3.12
N ARG A 142 13.20 0.85 -1.93
CA ARG A 142 14.66 0.98 -1.78
C ARG A 142 15.39 -0.37 -1.92
N TRP A 143 14.69 -1.50 -1.97
CA TRP A 143 15.32 -2.80 -2.16
C TRP A 143 15.91 -2.95 -3.57
N TYR A 144 17.16 -3.41 -3.64
CA TYR A 144 17.88 -3.57 -4.91
C TYR A 144 18.38 -4.99 -5.15
N ASN A 145 19.08 -5.58 -4.18
CA ASN A 145 19.62 -6.93 -4.23
C ASN A 145 18.85 -7.83 -3.27
N TYR A 146 17.96 -8.68 -3.79
CA TYR A 146 17.09 -9.51 -2.97
C TYR A 146 16.52 -10.67 -3.78
N SER A 147 15.83 -11.57 -3.08
CA SER A 147 15.09 -12.67 -3.69
C SER A 147 13.65 -12.64 -3.21
N VAL A 148 12.74 -13.07 -4.09
CA VAL A 148 11.34 -13.34 -3.77
C VAL A 148 11.08 -14.80 -4.10
N SER A 149 10.43 -15.51 -3.18
CA SER A 149 10.04 -16.90 -3.35
C SER A 149 8.63 -17.09 -2.79
N ALA A 150 7.82 -17.88 -3.48
CA ALA A 150 6.50 -18.26 -3.03
C ALA A 150 6.20 -19.68 -3.49
N ASP A 151 5.47 -20.41 -2.65
CA ASP A 151 4.82 -21.65 -3.06
C ASP A 151 3.50 -21.30 -3.75
N ILE A 152 3.32 -21.83 -4.96
CA ILE A 152 2.20 -21.50 -5.84
C ILE A 152 1.36 -22.73 -6.12
N LEU A 153 0.05 -22.56 -6.03
CA LEU A 153 -0.94 -23.55 -6.45
C LEU A 153 -1.92 -22.90 -7.43
N THR A 154 -1.88 -23.35 -8.68
CA THR A 154 -2.83 -22.95 -9.72
C THR A 154 -4.20 -23.56 -9.47
N ASP A 155 -5.27 -22.85 -9.81
CA ASP A 155 -6.65 -23.26 -9.50
C ASP A 155 -7.52 -23.29 -10.76
N GLY A 156 -7.37 -24.37 -11.53
CA GLY A 156 -8.17 -24.63 -12.73
C GLY A 156 -7.53 -24.18 -14.04
N LYS A 157 -8.21 -24.54 -15.12
CA LYS A 157 -7.71 -24.38 -16.49
C LYS A 157 -7.34 -22.91 -16.80
N ASP A 158 -6.19 -22.73 -17.45
CA ASP A 158 -5.65 -21.43 -17.86
C ASP A 158 -5.32 -20.48 -16.69
N SER A 159 -5.29 -20.98 -15.44
CA SER A 159 -4.82 -20.20 -14.30
C SER A 159 -3.29 -20.11 -14.28
N TYR A 160 -2.80 -19.08 -13.58
CA TYR A 160 -1.39 -18.79 -13.46
C TYR A 160 -1.15 -18.03 -12.16
N ALA A 161 0.09 -18.05 -11.70
CA ALA A 161 0.57 -17.19 -10.63
C ALA A 161 2.08 -17.01 -10.77
N GLY A 162 2.64 -16.03 -10.08
CA GLY A 162 4.03 -15.70 -10.23
C GLY A 162 4.53 -14.78 -9.14
N VAL A 163 5.84 -14.55 -9.16
CA VAL A 163 6.51 -13.61 -8.27
C VAL A 163 7.33 -12.62 -9.08
N GLY A 164 7.46 -11.41 -8.57
CA GLY A 164 8.21 -10.32 -9.19
C GLY A 164 9.14 -9.62 -8.21
N LEU A 165 10.11 -8.90 -8.76
CA LEU A 165 11.00 -8.02 -8.01
C LEU A 165 11.19 -6.68 -8.74
N ARG A 166 11.64 -5.68 -7.98
CA ARG A 166 11.82 -4.28 -8.36
C ARG A 166 10.54 -3.72 -8.95
N TYR A 167 9.48 -3.74 -8.15
CA TYR A 167 8.20 -3.12 -8.51
C TYR A 167 8.41 -1.67 -8.98
N ILE A 168 7.72 -1.28 -10.06
CA ILE A 168 7.96 0.00 -10.74
C ILE A 168 6.71 0.87 -10.77
N LEU A 169 5.54 0.27 -11.05
CA LEU A 169 4.36 1.06 -11.35
C LEU A 169 3.05 0.33 -11.02
N ALA A 170 2.26 0.99 -10.18
CA ALA A 170 0.95 0.54 -9.68
C ALA A 170 -0.11 0.38 -10.75
N ASP A 171 -0.28 1.39 -11.60
CA ASP A 171 -1.35 1.44 -12.61
C ASP A 171 -1.38 0.23 -13.57
N SER A 172 -0.30 -0.53 -13.64
CA SER A 172 -0.11 -1.61 -14.59
C SER A 172 0.40 -2.88 -13.95
N GLY A 173 0.47 -2.93 -12.62
CA GLY A 173 0.88 -4.13 -11.88
C GLY A 173 2.29 -4.59 -12.22
N ARG A 174 3.21 -3.66 -12.48
CA ARG A 174 4.49 -4.00 -13.12
C ARG A 174 5.64 -4.13 -12.14
N SER A 175 6.28 -5.28 -12.21
CA SER A 175 7.63 -5.50 -11.73
C SER A 175 8.69 -5.24 -12.81
N GLY A 176 9.89 -4.86 -12.39
CA GLY A 176 11.04 -4.78 -13.27
C GLY A 176 11.42 -6.14 -13.84
N TYR A 177 11.26 -7.19 -13.03
CA TYR A 177 11.37 -8.58 -13.47
C TYR A 177 10.30 -9.44 -12.82
N SER A 178 9.74 -10.39 -13.55
CA SER A 178 8.79 -11.36 -13.01
C SER A 178 8.92 -12.71 -13.67
N VAL A 179 8.52 -13.75 -12.93
CA VAL A 179 8.33 -15.10 -13.45
C VAL A 179 6.89 -15.52 -13.18
N THR A 180 6.25 -16.09 -14.19
CA THR A 180 4.87 -16.59 -14.11
C THR A 180 4.86 -18.08 -14.46
N LEU A 181 4.27 -18.89 -13.59
CA LEU A 181 4.00 -20.31 -13.78
C LEU A 181 2.52 -20.49 -14.13
N TYR A 182 2.25 -21.27 -15.18
CA TYR A 182 0.91 -21.57 -15.66
C TYR A 182 0.50 -22.98 -15.24
N GLU A 183 -0.81 -23.22 -15.17
CA GLU A 183 -1.39 -24.51 -14.78
C GLU A 183 -0.90 -25.69 -15.64
N ASN A 184 -0.53 -25.46 -16.90
CA ASN A 184 -0.02 -26.50 -17.80
C ASN A 184 1.50 -26.75 -17.68
N GLY A 185 2.16 -26.16 -16.68
CA GLY A 185 3.60 -26.29 -16.45
C GLY A 185 4.47 -25.41 -17.34
N ASN A 186 3.89 -24.60 -18.23
CA ASN A 186 4.65 -23.56 -18.91
C ASN A 186 5.03 -22.47 -17.91
N TRP A 187 6.15 -21.82 -18.15
CA TRP A 187 6.55 -20.64 -17.40
C TRP A 187 7.14 -19.58 -18.33
N ASN A 188 6.96 -18.32 -17.96
CA ASN A 188 7.49 -17.17 -18.67
C ASN A 188 8.29 -16.30 -17.72
N PHE A 189 9.46 -15.84 -18.15
CA PHE A 189 10.25 -14.80 -17.48
C PHE A 189 10.18 -13.49 -18.26
N PHE A 190 9.85 -12.41 -17.57
CA PHE A 190 9.69 -11.08 -18.12
C PHE A 190 10.71 -10.10 -17.55
N GLY A 191 11.22 -9.22 -18.43
CA GLY A 191 11.89 -7.97 -18.07
C GLY A 191 10.97 -6.81 -18.44
N GLY A 192 10.32 -6.21 -17.45
CA GLY A 192 9.18 -5.32 -17.65
C GLY A 192 8.09 -6.01 -18.47
N LYS A 193 7.75 -5.47 -19.64
CA LYS A 193 6.75 -6.07 -20.55
C LYS A 193 7.30 -7.13 -21.49
N LYS A 194 8.62 -7.22 -21.64
CA LYS A 194 9.23 -8.07 -22.65
C LYS A 194 9.37 -9.47 -22.08
N LYS A 195 8.75 -10.46 -22.73
CA LYS A 195 9.09 -11.86 -22.47
C LYS A 195 10.54 -12.09 -22.90
N VAL A 196 11.37 -12.52 -21.97
CA VAL A 196 12.81 -12.71 -22.16
C VAL A 196 13.14 -14.20 -22.33
N LEU A 197 12.57 -15.04 -21.48
CA LEU A 197 12.72 -16.50 -21.53
C LEU A 197 11.37 -17.18 -21.26
N ASP A 198 11.26 -18.42 -21.69
CA ASP A 198 10.16 -19.31 -21.34
C ASP A 198 10.63 -20.76 -21.32
N GLY A 199 9.81 -21.63 -20.77
CA GLY A 199 10.04 -23.06 -20.75
C GLY A 199 8.82 -23.83 -20.30
N ASN A 200 9.00 -25.15 -20.16
CA ASN A 200 7.97 -26.07 -19.69
C ASN A 200 8.58 -27.04 -18.68
N ILE A 201 7.84 -27.32 -17.61
CA ILE A 201 8.18 -28.33 -16.61
C ILE A 201 7.57 -29.66 -17.08
N ALA A 202 8.42 -30.63 -17.40
CA ALA A 202 7.98 -31.95 -17.82
C ALA A 202 7.22 -32.66 -16.69
N HIS A 203 6.09 -33.27 -17.02
CA HIS A 203 5.22 -33.96 -16.05
C HIS A 203 4.74 -33.06 -14.90
N PHE A 204 4.51 -31.78 -15.18
CA PHE A 204 3.95 -30.84 -14.22
C PHE A 204 2.61 -31.33 -13.65
N ASP A 205 2.45 -31.20 -12.33
CA ASP A 205 1.26 -31.61 -11.59
C ASP A 205 0.62 -30.38 -10.95
N SER A 206 -0.38 -29.80 -11.62
CA SER A 206 -1.05 -28.57 -11.17
C SER A 206 -1.85 -28.71 -9.88
N SER A 207 -2.03 -29.94 -9.37
CA SER A 207 -2.68 -30.20 -8.09
C SER A 207 -1.76 -30.02 -6.87
N LYS A 208 -0.46 -29.80 -7.11
CA LYS A 208 0.56 -29.65 -6.07
C LYS A 208 1.07 -28.22 -5.97
N TRP A 209 1.58 -27.87 -4.80
CA TRP A 209 2.34 -26.66 -4.57
C TRP A 209 3.69 -26.73 -5.29
N HIS A 210 4.07 -25.66 -5.97
CA HIS A 210 5.37 -25.51 -6.64
C HIS A 210 6.06 -24.25 -6.16
N ASN A 211 7.33 -24.38 -5.76
CA ASN A 211 8.10 -23.22 -5.35
C ASN A 211 8.61 -22.46 -6.58
N VAL A 212 8.26 -21.18 -6.66
CA VAL A 212 8.82 -20.28 -7.67
C VAL A 212 9.68 -19.24 -6.97
N LYS A 213 10.88 -19.02 -7.49
CA LYS A 213 11.84 -18.06 -6.95
C LYS A 213 12.47 -17.21 -8.05
N ILE A 214 12.58 -15.91 -7.76
CA ILE A 214 13.34 -14.95 -8.56
C ILE A 214 14.34 -14.22 -7.66
N SER A 215 15.58 -14.08 -8.12
CA SER A 215 16.65 -13.41 -7.37
C SER A 215 17.35 -12.37 -8.24
N ALA A 216 17.68 -11.23 -7.64
CA ALA A 216 18.45 -10.17 -8.29
C ALA A 216 19.72 -9.87 -7.50
N LEU A 217 20.85 -9.90 -8.20
CA LEU A 217 22.12 -9.37 -7.73
C LEU A 217 22.65 -8.41 -8.80
N ASN A 218 22.54 -7.11 -8.54
CA ASN A 218 22.80 -6.05 -9.51
C ASN A 218 21.98 -6.25 -10.79
N ASN A 219 22.62 -6.60 -11.90
CA ASN A 219 21.94 -6.85 -13.18
C ASN A 219 21.77 -8.34 -13.47
N ASP A 220 22.27 -9.22 -12.61
CA ASP A 220 22.12 -10.67 -12.76
C ASP A 220 20.80 -11.11 -12.13
N ILE A 221 19.91 -11.63 -12.98
CA ILE A 221 18.60 -12.13 -12.58
C ILE A 221 18.57 -13.64 -12.77
N THR A 222 18.26 -14.37 -11.71
CA THR A 222 18.13 -15.83 -11.74
C THR A 222 16.71 -16.25 -11.37
N VAL A 223 16.18 -17.24 -12.07
CA VAL A 223 14.85 -17.79 -11.87
C VAL A 223 14.95 -19.29 -11.57
N SER A 224 14.11 -19.76 -10.66
CA SER A 224 13.88 -21.18 -10.38
C SER A 224 12.37 -21.43 -10.32
N VAL A 225 11.92 -22.46 -11.03
CA VAL A 225 10.52 -22.90 -11.19
C VAL A 225 10.47 -24.42 -11.09
#